data_AF-A0A842VJ74-F1
#
_entry.id   AF-A0A842VJ74-F1
#
_cell.length_a   1.000
_cell.length_b   1.000
_cell.length_c   1.000
_cell.angle_alpha   90.00
_cell.angle_beta   90.00
_cell.angle_gamma   90.00
#
_symmetry.space_group_name_H-M   'P 1'
#
loop_
_entity.id
_entity.type
_entity.pdbx_description
1 polymer ?
#
loop_
_entity_poly.entity_id
_entity_poly.type
_entity_poly.pdbx_seq_one_letter_code
_entity_poly.pdbx_strand_id
1 'polypeptide(L)' 'MTWRKPGISEQRAREIAVDKDGNIFVVGEIEESNTDAFLTKFNSSGHSKFNRTREGMYD' A
#
# COMPACT_ATOMS: atom_id res chain seq x y z
N MET A 1 6.89 16.72 20.18
CA MET A 1 6.16 15.66 20.90
C MET A 1 4.72 15.71 20.38
N THR A 2 4.37 14.85 19.43
CA THR A 2 3.04 14.89 18.80
C THR A 2 2.35 13.57 19.08
N TRP A 3 1.27 13.63 19.85
CA TRP A 3 0.43 12.48 20.17
C TRP A 3 -0.31 12.04 18.91
N ARG A 4 0.29 11.15 18.12
CA ARG A 4 -0.51 10.34 17.19
C ARG A 4 -1.31 9.39 18.07
N LYS A 5 -2.65 9.45 17.97
CA LYS A 5 -3.49 8.32 18.38
C LYS A 5 -2.87 7.08 17.75
N PRO A 6 -2.66 5.97 18.47
CA PRO A 6 -2.35 4.70 17.83
C PRO A 6 -3.64 4.24 17.15
N GLY A 7 -4.02 4.90 16.05
CA GLY A 7 -4.84 4.30 15.04
C GLY A 7 -3.98 3.20 14.47
N ILE A 8 -4.28 1.97 14.86
CA ILE A 8 -3.81 0.81 14.11
C ILE A 8 -4.37 0.98 12.70
N SER A 9 -3.60 1.58 11.80
CA SER A 9 -3.94 1.49 10.40
C SER A 9 -3.68 0.05 10.00
N GLU A 10 -4.76 -0.73 9.90
CA GLU A 10 -4.64 -2.10 9.44
C GLU A 10 -4.39 -2.07 7.94
N GLN A 11 -3.15 -2.35 7.56
CA GLN A 11 -2.78 -2.55 6.17
C GLN A 11 -2.97 -4.02 5.83
N ARG A 12 -3.91 -4.31 4.93
CA ARG A 12 -4.20 -5.68 4.47
C ARG A 12 -3.80 -5.81 3.01
N ALA A 13 -2.87 -6.72 2.72
CA ALA A 13 -2.59 -7.16 1.37
C ALA A 13 -3.72 -8.08 0.90
N ARG A 14 -4.25 -7.83 -0.30
CA ARG A 14 -5.34 -8.60 -0.91
C ARG A 14 -4.86 -9.52 -2.01
N GLU A 15 -3.93 -9.06 -2.83
CA GLU A 15 -3.44 -9.82 -3.97
C GLU A 15 -1.98 -9.49 -4.30
N ILE A 16 -1.30 -10.46 -4.90
CA ILE A 16 0.07 -10.37 -5.38
C ILE A 16 0.16 -10.87 -6.83
N ALA A 17 0.86 -10.13 -7.67
CA ALA A 17 1.21 -10.53 -9.04
C ALA A 17 2.71 -10.36 -9.28
N VAL A 18 3.29 -11.23 -10.12
CA VAL A 18 4.71 -11.19 -10.49
C VAL A 18 4.83 -11.14 -12.00
N ASP A 19 5.58 -10.18 -12.55
CA ASP A 19 5.82 -10.08 -13.99
C ASP A 19 7.01 -10.95 -14.45
N LYS A 20 7.19 -11.05 -15.77
CA LYS A 20 8.27 -11.85 -16.39
C LYS A 20 9.68 -11.42 -16.00
N ASP A 21 9.85 -10.18 -15.54
CA ASP A 21 11.14 -9.62 -15.12
C ASP A 21 11.34 -9.76 -13.59
N GLY A 22 10.41 -10.44 -12.92
CA GLY A 22 10.43 -10.70 -11.49
C GLY A 22 10.01 -9.52 -10.63
N ASN A 23 9.41 -8.45 -11.21
CA ASN A 23 8.84 -7.40 -10.38
C ASN A 23 7.58 -7.90 -9.68
N ILE A 24 7.43 -7.51 -8.42
CA ILE A 24 6.33 -7.94 -7.56
C ILE A 24 5.39 -6.75 -7.38
N PHE A 25 4.10 -7.00 -7.56
CA PHE A 25 3.04 -6.02 -7.39
C PHE A 25 2.13 -6.50 -6.27
N VAL A 26 1.95 -5.68 -5.24
CA VAL A 26 1.07 -5.97 -4.11
C VAL A 26 -0.02 -4.91 -4.10
N VAL A 27 -1.28 -5.36 -4.09
CA VAL A 27 -2.44 -4.49 -3.92
C VAL A 27 -3.14 -4.82 -2.61
N GLY A 28 -3.77 -3.82 -2.02
CA GLY A 28 -4.46 -3.98 -0.76
C GLY A 28 -5.19 -2.72 -0.34
N GLU A 29 -5.56 -2.71 0.93
CA GLU A 29 -6.25 -1.60 1.54
C GLU A 29 -5.58 -1.18 2.86
N ILE A 30 -5.75 0.09 3.18
CA ILE A 30 -5.40 0.68 4.46
C ILE A 30 -6.71 1.07 5.13
N GLU A 31 -7.05 0.38 6.22
CA GLU A 31 -8.20 0.72 7.04
C GLU A 31 -7.75 1.75 8.08
N GLU A 32 -8.06 3.03 7.85
CA GLU A 32 -7.92 4.10 8.85
C GLU A 32 -9.31 4.64 9.25
N SER A 33 -9.64 5.90 8.95
CA SER A 33 -11.01 6.43 9.10
C SER A 33 -11.86 6.20 7.85
N ASN A 34 -11.20 6.07 6.69
CA ASN A 34 -11.74 5.61 5.42
C ASN A 34 -10.87 4.43 4.94
N THR A 35 -11.42 3.61 4.06
CA THR A 35 -10.67 2.53 3.40
C THR A 35 -10.00 3.07 2.14
N ASP A 36 -8.68 3.18 2.14
CA ASP A 36 -7.90 3.58 0.97
C ASP A 36 -7.27 2.38 0.28
N ALA A 37 -7.32 2.35 -1.05
CA ALA A 37 -6.62 1.34 -1.84
C ALA A 37 -5.14 1.74 -2.04
N PHE A 38 -4.25 0.75 -1.97
CA PHE A 38 -2.84 0.93 -2.29
C PHE A 38 -2.35 -0.04 -3.37
N LEU A 39 -1.32 0.39 -4.10
CA LEU A 39 -0.51 -0.42 -5.00
C LEU A 39 0.97 -0.16 -4.70
N THR A 40 1.70 -1.23 -4.38
CA THR A 40 3.13 -1.18 -4.12
C THR A 40 3.86 -2.08 -5.12
N LYS A 41 4.89 -1.54 -5.77
CA LYS A 41 5.78 -2.31 -6.65
C LYS A 41 7.12 -2.55 -5.96
N PHE A 42 7.58 -3.79 -5.98
CA PHE A 42 8.93 -4.19 -5.60
C PHE A 42 9.70 -4.71 -6.82
N ASN A 43 11.02 -4.57 -6.80
CA ASN A 43 11.87 -5.28 -7.75
C ASN A 43 12.02 -6.77 -7.38
N SER A 44 12.69 -7.53 -8.23
CA SER A 44 12.97 -8.97 -8.02
C SER A 44 13.81 -9.29 -6.79
N SER A 45 14.44 -8.29 -6.18
CA SER A 45 15.17 -8.42 -4.91
C SER A 45 14.34 -8.01 -3.68
N GLY A 46 13.06 -7.68 -3.85
CA GLY A 46 12.17 -7.28 -2.77
C GLY A 46 12.31 -5.83 -2.30
N HIS A 47 13.06 -4.98 -3.01
CA HIS A 47 13.15 -3.55 -2.70
C HIS A 47 11.96 -2.79 -3.30
N SER A 48 11.25 -2.02 -2.47
CA SER A 48 10.13 -1.19 -2.90
C SER A 48 10.62 -0.08 -3.82
N LYS A 49 9.94 0.10 -4.96
CA LYS A 49 10.24 1.17 -5.92
C LYS A 49 9.19 2.29 -5.93
N PHE A 50 8.04 2.09 -5.27
CA PHE A 50 6.96 3.09 -5.23
C PHE A 50 5.94 2.78 -4.12
N ASN A 51 5.54 3.81 -3.35
CA ASN A 51 4.38 3.76 -2.45
C ASN A 51 3.49 4.97 -2.78
N ARG A 52 2.33 4.74 -3.41
CA ARG A 52 1.35 5.80 -3.67
C ARG A 52 0.02 5.35 -3.07
N THR A 53 -0.30 5.93 -1.92
CA THR A 53 -1.66 5.92 -1.37
C THR A 53 -2.48 6.93 -2.17
N ARG A 54 -3.63 6.49 -2.71
CA ARG A 54 -4.59 7.40 -3.35
C ARG A 54 -5.65 7.70 -2.29
N GLU A 55 -5.43 8.77 -1.53
CA GLU A 55 -6.50 9.36 -0.72
C GLU A 55 -7.59 9.79 -1.70
N GLY A 56 -8.84 9.38 -1.46
CA GLY A 56 -9.97 9.68 -2.32
C GLY A 56 -10.02 11.17 -2.71
N MET A 57 -9.83 11.46 -4.00
CA MET A 57 -10.00 12.81 -4.50
C MET A 57 -11.49 13.15 -4.50
N TYR A 58 -11.94 13.96 -3.55
CA TYR A 58 -13.09 14.82 -3.76
C TYR A 58 -12.59 16.09 -4.47
N ASP A 59 -13.11 16.34 -5.68
CA ASP A 59 -13.08 17.67 -6.32
C ASP A 59 -13.97 18.67 -5.56
#